data_AF-A0A0R2M0Q3-F1
#
_entry.id   AF-A0A0R2M0Q3-F1
#
_cell.length_a   1.000
_cell.length_b   1.000
_cell.length_c   1.000
_cell.angle_alpha   90.00
_cell.angle_beta   90.00
_cell.angle_gamma   90.00
#
_symmetry.space_group_name_H-M   'P 1'
#
loop_
_entity.id
_entity.type
_entity.pdbx_description
1 polymer ?
#
loop_
_entity_poly.entity_id
_entity_poly.type
_entity_poly.pdbx_seq_one_letter_code
_entity_poly.pdbx_strand_id
1 'polypeptide(L)'
;MDLILLIIIISFAASLRYRSSGPDVEDLNRQTTITINGLFLLLVVFSHFMTYIPMPHDLAKLTRIWMLVKGQLIVTTFLFFSGYGIYVQFEKRGRQYLKTFPKHRLLFLWLELSN
;
A
#
# COMPACT_ATOMS: atom_id res chain seq x y z
N MET A 1 -1.11 -22.15 5.62
CA MET A 1 -1.14 -20.82 4.98
C MET A 1 -1.91 -19.82 5.82
N ASP A 2 -3.06 -20.20 6.37
CA ASP A 2 -3.80 -19.39 7.35
C ASP A 2 -2.91 -19.01 8.56
N LEU A 3 -1.98 -19.87 9.01
CA LEU A 3 -1.00 -19.55 10.05
C LEU A 3 -0.12 -18.34 9.71
N ILE A 4 0.36 -18.23 8.47
CA ILE A 4 1.20 -17.11 8.03
C ILE A 4 0.37 -15.82 8.03
N LEU A 5 -0.86 -15.88 7.52
CA LEU A 5 -1.78 -14.75 7.53
C LEU A 5 -2.09 -14.32 8.98
N LEU A 6 -2.32 -15.28 9.88
CA LEU A 6 -2.57 -15.03 11.30
C LEU A 6 -1.35 -14.41 11.99
N ILE A 7 -0.13 -14.87 11.69
CA ILE A 7 1.10 -14.26 12.21
C ILE A 7 1.22 -12.80 11.75
N ILE A 8 0.90 -12.50 10.48
CA ILE A 8 0.90 -11.13 9.96
C ILE A 8 -0.15 -10.27 10.68
N ILE A 9 -1.37 -10.79 10.85
CA ILE A 9 -2.47 -10.09 11.54
C ILE A 9 -2.11 -9.83 13.01
N ILE A 10 -1.56 -10.82 13.71
CA ILE A 10 -1.14 -10.70 15.12
C ILE A 10 0.01 -9.70 15.24
N SER A 11 1.00 -9.77 14.35
CA SER A 11 2.11 -8.81 14.33
C SER A 11 1.61 -7.38 14.10
N PHE A 12 0.64 -7.21 13.19
CA PHE A 12 0.01 -5.91 12.94
C PHE A 12 -0.78 -5.43 14.16
N ALA A 13 -1.62 -6.29 14.74
CA ALA A 13 -2.42 -5.98 15.92
C ALA A 13 -1.56 -5.63 17.14
N ALA A 14 -0.45 -6.35 17.35
CA ALA A 14 0.52 -6.06 18.40
C ALA A 14 1.29 -4.75 18.16
N SER A 15 1.43 -4.36 16.89
CA SER A 15 2.06 -3.09 16.52
C SER A 15 1.13 -1.88 16.67
N LEU A 16 -0.19 -2.10 16.81
CA LEU A 16 -1.15 -1.02 17.05
C LEU A 16 -0.94 -0.47 18.47
N ARG A 17 -0.50 0.79 18.53
CA ARG A 17 -0.43 1.54 19.79
C ARG A 17 -1.63 2.45 19.89
N TYR A 18 -2.47 2.22 20.89
CA TYR A 18 -3.61 3.09 21.17
C TYR A 18 -3.12 4.45 21.67
N ARG A 19 -3.53 5.52 20.99
CA ARG A 19 -3.22 6.91 21.35
C ARG A 19 -4.50 7.59 21.80
N SER A 20 -4.56 8.01 23.06
CA SER A 20 -5.74 8.69 23.62
C SER A 20 -5.88 10.16 23.17
N SER A 21 -4.81 10.75 22.63
CA SER A 21 -4.74 12.18 22.27
C SER A 21 -5.37 12.54 20.93
N GLY A 22 -6.01 11.58 20.24
CA GLY A 22 -6.54 11.77 18.89
C GLY A 22 -5.46 11.72 17.79
N PRO A 23 -5.86 11.77 16.51
CA PRO A 23 -4.95 11.77 15.37
C PRO A 23 -4.24 13.13 15.21
N ASP A 24 -2.92 13.09 14.99
CA ASP A 24 -2.08 14.26 14.76
C ASP A 24 -1.65 14.36 13.29
N VAL A 25 -1.35 15.57 12.82
CA VAL A 25 -0.86 15.85 11.46
C VAL A 25 0.50 15.17 11.21
N GLU A 26 1.28 14.96 12.27
CA GLU A 26 2.54 14.21 12.21
C GLU A 26 2.34 12.71 11.94
N ASP A 27 1.17 12.15 12.21
CA ASP A 27 0.88 10.73 11.94
C ASP A 27 0.88 10.45 10.42
N LEU A 28 0.56 11.45 9.58
CA LEU A 28 0.60 11.37 8.12
C LEU A 28 1.88 11.95 7.50
N ASN A 29 2.97 12.01 8.27
CA ASN A 29 4.24 12.47 7.74
C ASN A 29 4.73 11.60 6.55
N ARG A 30 5.72 12.11 5.82
CA ARG A 30 6.27 11.45 4.63
C ARG A 30 6.85 10.06 4.95
N GLN A 31 7.46 9.89 6.12
CA GLN A 31 8.06 8.61 6.50
C GLN A 31 7.00 7.55 6.78
N THR A 32 5.94 7.91 7.51
CA THR A 32 4.82 7.01 7.81
C THR A 32 4.10 6.60 6.53
N THR A 33 3.79 7.54 5.64
CA THR A 33 3.13 7.25 4.36
C THR A 33 3.97 6.39 3.42
N ILE A 34 5.30 6.57 3.38
CA ILE A 34 6.21 5.66 2.64
C ILE A 34 6.20 4.27 3.25
N THR A 35 6.23 4.17 4.58
CA THR A 35 6.23 2.88 5.30
C THR A 35 4.94 2.11 5.02
N ILE A 36 3.80 2.81 5.07
CA ILE A 36 2.49 2.25 4.73
C ILE A 36 2.45 1.78 3.27
N ASN A 37 2.96 2.57 2.32
CA ASN A 37 3.06 2.15 0.92
C ASN A 37 3.97 0.92 0.74
N GLY A 38 5.07 0.83 1.48
CA GLY A 38 5.95 -0.34 1.50
C GLY A 38 5.25 -1.60 2.02
N LEU A 39 4.42 -1.47 3.06
CA LEU A 39 3.59 -2.56 3.56
C LEU A 39 2.60 -3.04 2.48
N PHE A 40 1.93 -2.12 1.78
CA PHE A 40 1.04 -2.49 0.68
C PHE A 40 1.78 -3.20 -0.45
N LEU A 41 2.96 -2.73 -0.83
CA LEU A 41 3.79 -3.39 -1.83
C LEU A 41 4.13 -4.83 -1.42
N LEU A 42 4.52 -5.04 -0.16
CA LEU A 42 4.79 -6.38 0.36
C LEU A 42 3.55 -7.27 0.31
N LEU A 43 2.36 -6.73 0.64
CA LEU A 43 1.10 -7.46 0.53
C LEU A 43 0.73 -7.81 -0.93
N VAL A 44 1.03 -6.94 -1.91
CA VAL A 44 0.87 -7.23 -3.35
C VAL A 44 1.80 -8.37 -3.78
N VAL A 45 3.07 -8.31 -3.39
CA VAL A 45 4.05 -9.36 -3.74
C VAL A 45 3.66 -10.69 -3.10
N PHE A 46 3.28 -10.68 -1.82
CA PHE A 46 2.77 -11.86 -1.12
C PHE A 46 1.51 -12.43 -1.81
N SER A 47 0.64 -11.55 -2.26
CA SER A 47 -0.55 -11.90 -3.03
C SER A 47 -0.23 -12.64 -4.32
N HIS A 48 0.80 -12.20 -5.07
CA HIS A 48 1.27 -12.89 -6.26
C HIS A 48 1.97 -14.20 -5.92
N PHE A 49 2.82 -14.21 -4.89
CA PHE A 49 3.49 -15.42 -4.43
C PHE A 49 2.49 -16.55 -4.12
N MET A 50 1.39 -16.23 -3.46
CA MET A 50 0.34 -17.18 -3.13
C MET A 50 -0.42 -17.74 -4.34
N THR A 51 -0.38 -17.08 -5.51
CA THR A 51 -0.98 -17.65 -6.74
C THR A 51 -0.14 -18.75 -7.37
N TYR A 52 1.15 -18.85 -7.03
CA TYR A 52 2.04 -19.90 -7.53
C TYR A 52 2.04 -21.17 -6.68
N ILE A 53 1.47 -21.13 -5.47
CA ILE A 53 1.41 -22.28 -4.57
C ILE A 53 0.06 -22.99 -4.74
N PRO A 54 0.03 -24.29 -5.08
CA PRO A 54 -1.21 -25.05 -5.17
C PRO A 54 -1.89 -25.10 -3.79
N MET A 55 -3.16 -24.69 -3.72
CA MET A 55 -3.93 -24.60 -2.47
C MET A 55 -4.68 -25.90 -2.16
N PRO A 56 -4.28 -26.67 -1.13
CA PRO A 56 -5.12 -27.74 -0.60
C PRO A 56 -6.36 -27.16 0.11
N HIS A 57 -7.53 -27.75 -0.15
CA HIS A 57 -8.85 -27.20 0.18
C HIS A 57 -9.13 -27.04 1.69
N ASP A 58 -8.55 -27.87 2.56
CA ASP A 58 -8.94 -27.94 3.97
C ASP A 58 -8.19 -26.97 4.91
N LEU A 59 -7.06 -26.39 4.49
CA LEU A 59 -6.18 -25.59 5.37
C LEU A 59 -6.00 -24.12 4.93
N ALA A 60 -6.87 -23.62 4.05
CA ALA A 60 -6.70 -22.32 3.38
C ALA A 60 -7.97 -21.47 3.29
N LYS A 61 -8.97 -21.68 4.17
CA LYS A 61 -10.25 -20.93 4.10
C LYS A 61 -10.05 -19.43 4.29
N LEU A 62 -9.26 -18.99 5.29
CA LEU A 62 -9.00 -17.57 5.54
C LEU A 62 -8.17 -16.95 4.42
N THR A 63 -7.13 -17.67 3.98
CA THR A 63 -6.28 -17.27 2.87
C THR A 63 -7.08 -17.09 1.58
N ARG A 64 -8.09 -17.93 1.33
CA ARG A 64 -8.97 -17.83 0.15
C ARG A 64 -9.88 -16.61 0.20
N ILE A 65 -10.50 -16.33 1.35
CA ILE A 65 -11.31 -15.12 1.54
C ILE A 65 -10.43 -13.88 1.35
N TRP A 66 -9.25 -13.86 1.97
CA TRP A 66 -8.28 -12.79 1.76
C TRP A 66 -7.93 -12.64 0.27
N MET A 67 -7.69 -13.73 -0.46
CA MET A 67 -7.39 -13.67 -1.89
C MET A 67 -8.52 -13.10 -2.77
N LEU A 68 -9.78 -13.21 -2.33
CA LEU A 68 -10.91 -12.61 -3.03
C LEU A 68 -11.01 -11.08 -2.81
N VAL A 69 -10.68 -10.60 -1.61
CA VAL A 69 -10.90 -9.19 -1.21
C VAL A 69 -9.62 -8.34 -1.31
N LYS A 70 -8.43 -8.96 -1.29
CA LYS A 70 -7.11 -8.30 -1.29
C LYS A 70 -6.93 -7.31 -2.44
N GLY A 71 -7.46 -7.62 -3.62
CA GLY A 71 -7.19 -6.84 -4.83
C GLY A 71 -7.69 -5.41 -4.70
N GLN A 72 -8.96 -5.26 -4.33
CA GLN A 72 -9.55 -3.93 -4.13
C GLN A 72 -8.97 -3.23 -2.90
N LEU A 73 -8.77 -3.94 -1.78
CA LEU A 73 -8.25 -3.32 -0.55
C LEU A 73 -6.84 -2.77 -0.75
N ILE A 74 -5.92 -3.59 -1.27
CA ILE A 74 -4.51 -3.18 -1.41
C ILE A 74 -4.37 -2.07 -2.46
N VAL A 75 -5.00 -2.23 -3.62
CA VAL A 75 -4.89 -1.25 -4.72
C VAL A 75 -5.52 0.09 -4.34
N THR A 76 -6.72 0.08 -3.73
CA THR A 76 -7.40 1.32 -3.35
C THR A 76 -6.59 2.09 -2.32
N THR A 77 -6.09 1.42 -1.29
CA THR A 77 -5.32 2.10 -0.24
C THR A 77 -3.95 2.56 -0.73
N PHE A 78 -3.29 1.78 -1.59
CA PHE A 78 -2.05 2.19 -2.26
C PHE A 78 -2.23 3.45 -3.11
N LEU A 79 -3.29 3.49 -3.94
CA LEU A 79 -3.62 4.67 -4.74
C LEU A 79 -4.01 5.87 -3.88
N PHE A 80 -4.73 5.64 -2.78
CA PHE A 80 -5.12 6.69 -1.85
C PHE A 80 -3.90 7.37 -1.22
N PHE A 81 -2.96 6.61 -0.61
CA PHE A 81 -1.77 7.19 0.00
C PHE A 81 -0.81 7.81 -1.03
N SER A 82 -0.71 7.21 -2.22
CA SER A 82 0.05 7.79 -3.33
C SER A 82 -0.54 9.12 -3.82
N GLY A 83 -1.86 9.19 -3.93
CA GLY A 83 -2.61 10.39 -4.30
C GLY A 83 -2.55 11.47 -3.22
N TYR A 84 -2.63 11.10 -1.95
CA TYR A 84 -2.47 12.01 -0.81
C TYR A 84 -1.12 12.74 -0.85
N GLY A 85 -0.03 12.02 -1.17
CA GLY A 85 1.28 12.65 -1.34
C GLY A 85 1.32 13.70 -2.46
N ILE A 86 0.58 13.48 -3.55
CA ILE A 86 0.45 14.45 -4.66
C ILE A 86 -0.38 15.66 -4.20
N TYR A 87 -1.48 15.44 -3.48
CA TYR A 87 -2.32 16.50 -2.92
C TYR A 87 -1.53 17.42 -1.98
N VAL A 88 -0.76 16.87 -1.04
CA VAL A 88 0.09 17.66 -0.13
C VAL A 88 1.14 18.48 -0.88
N GLN A 89 1.71 17.94 -1.97
CA GLN A 89 2.66 18.69 -2.81
C GLN A 89 1.97 19.79 -3.61
N PHE A 90 0.75 19.53 -4.09
CA PHE A 90 -0.07 20.52 -4.77
C PHE A 90 -0.47 21.67 -3.83
N GLU A 91 -0.85 21.37 -2.58
CA GLU A 91 -1.15 22.39 -1.58
C GLU A 91 0.07 23.30 -1.31
N LYS A 92 1.27 22.70 -1.19
CA LYS A 92 2.51 23.45 -0.91
C LYS A 92 3.05 24.26 -2.09
N ARG A 93 2.92 23.76 -3.32
CA ARG A 93 3.57 24.32 -4.52
C ARG A 93 2.59 24.88 -5.57
N GLY A 94 1.29 24.73 -5.31
CA GLY A 94 0.22 25.20 -6.17
C GLY A 94 0.25 24.62 -7.60
N ARG A 95 -0.32 25.39 -8.53
CA ARG A 95 -0.46 24.99 -9.94
C ARG A 95 0.87 24.77 -10.69
N GLN A 96 1.98 25.31 -10.17
CA GLN A 96 3.30 25.14 -10.80
C GLN A 96 3.83 23.70 -10.66
N TYR A 97 3.43 22.99 -9.60
CA TYR A 97 3.72 21.57 -9.43
C TYR A 97 3.01 20.69 -10.48
N LEU A 98 1.73 20.96 -10.77
CA LEU A 98 0.98 20.23 -11.80
C LEU A 98 1.60 20.38 -13.20
N LYS A 99 2.16 21.55 -13.52
CA LYS A 99 2.83 21.79 -14.81
C LYS A 99 4.13 20.99 -14.97
N THR A 100 4.83 20.74 -13.87
CA THR A 100 6.12 20.02 -13.85
C THR A 100 5.96 18.52 -13.60
N PHE A 101 4.83 18.08 -13.03
CA PHE A 101 4.51 16.69 -12.73
C PHE A 101 4.62 15.72 -13.93
N PRO A 102 3.96 15.95 -15.09
CA PRO A 102 4.05 15.02 -16.22
C PRO A 102 5.47 14.94 -16.79
N LYS A 103 6.23 16.04 -16.73
CA LYS A 103 7.60 16.10 -17.24
C LYS A 103 8.59 15.28 -16.40
N HIS A 104 8.40 15.22 -15.08
CA HIS A 104 9.30 14.50 -14.19
C HIS A 104 8.89 13.05 -13.90
N ARG A 105 7.61 12.69 -14.01
CA ARG A 105 7.12 11.34 -13.71
C ARG A 105 6.74 10.52 -14.95
N LEU A 106 6.01 11.09 -15.90
CA LEU A 106 5.48 10.33 -17.04
C LEU A 106 6.51 10.17 -18.16
N LEU A 107 7.27 11.22 -18.47
CA LEU A 107 8.33 11.15 -19.48
C LEU A 107 9.43 10.15 -19.11
N PHE A 108 9.82 10.11 -17.83
CA PHE A 108 10.80 9.15 -17.34
C PHE A 108 10.29 7.70 -17.45
N LEU A 109 9.07 7.43 -16.97
CA LEU A 109 8.46 6.10 -17.08
C LEU A 109 8.31 5.66 -18.55
N TRP A 110 7.95 6.57 -19.45
CA TRP A 110 7.80 6.26 -20.87
C TRP A 110 9.13 5.89 -21.54
N LEU A 111 10.22 6.59 -21.18
CA LEU A 111 11.56 6.26 -21.66
C LEU A 111 12.06 4.91 -21.13
N GLU A 112 11.78 4.60 -19.87
CA GLU A 112 12.17 3.32 -19.24
C GLU A 112 11.38 2.12 -19.81
N LEU A 113 10.10 2.31 -20.17
CA LEU A 113 9.25 1.27 -20.78
C LEU A 113 9.46 1.10 -22.29
N SER A 114 10.03 2.10 -22.96
CA SER A 114 10.27 2.12 -24.40
C SER A 114 11.64 1.54 -24.79
N ASN A 115 12.47 1.16 -23.81
CA ASN A 115 13.81 0.61 -23.99
C ASN A 115 13.84 -0.86 -23.57
#